data_AF-A0AAD3VXL6-F1
#
_entry.id   AF-A0AAD3VXL6-F1
#
_cell.length_a   1.000
_cell.length_b   1.000
_cell.length_c   1.000
_cell.angle_alpha   90.00
_cell.angle_beta   90.00
_cell.angle_gamma   90.00
#
_symmetry.space_group_name_H-M   'P 1'
#
loop_
_entity.id
_entity.type
_entity.pdbx_description
1 polymer ?
#
loop_
_entity_poly.entity_id
_entity_poly.type
_entity_poly.pdbx_seq_one_letter_code
_entity_poly.pdbx_strand_id
1 'polypeptide(L)'
;MGNVLAEATPELVLRWLPFDSDENTVRNWNFNKMIRPTGLPQTFHELMLEQAVCKEALRLSLDHHKGLIRGLKGVRQQRSAGDVFRQTASGETLVDMMKIKVLVGTGGALSYAPRRNQAAMILLDGLQPEGITDLFVDSRFLLPHMGVLMDIDRNAAAEIVETETLVPLGTCIAPVGPKTTLGTPVARVALGSNIYDIVSGALQVITLENGEGAVFEITPRREFDVGSGPGRPVSGKAAVGITRLILDGRGRPLVFPGDTGSARQIVAGWYEALDAYPRNALGQLREERS
;
A
#
# COMPACT_ATOMS: atom_id res chain seq x y z
N MET A 1 7.73 -14.19 6.26
CA MET A 1 8.10 -14.30 4.83
C MET A 1 8.37 -15.74 4.39
N GLY A 2 9.10 -16.57 5.15
CA GLY A 2 9.45 -17.94 4.71
C GLY A 2 8.29 -18.88 4.33
N ASN A 3 7.11 -18.70 4.94
CA ASN A 3 5.92 -19.50 4.62
C ASN A 3 5.00 -18.86 3.55
N VAL A 4 5.37 -17.72 2.97
CA VAL A 4 4.50 -17.03 1.99
C VAL A 4 4.21 -17.92 0.81
N LEU A 5 5.20 -18.69 0.34
CA LEU A 5 5.01 -19.62 -0.79
C LEU A 5 4.20 -20.87 -0.45
N ALA A 6 3.77 -21.06 0.81
CA ALA A 6 2.79 -22.08 1.16
C ALA A 6 1.36 -21.67 0.74
N GLU A 7 1.10 -20.36 0.61
CA GLU A 7 -0.23 -19.79 0.31
C GLU A 7 -0.25 -18.96 -0.98
N ALA A 8 0.85 -18.29 -1.34
CA ALA A 8 1.01 -17.56 -2.60
C ALA A 8 1.82 -18.39 -3.60
N THR A 9 1.40 -18.38 -4.86
CA THR A 9 2.18 -18.98 -5.94
C THR A 9 3.35 -18.08 -6.33
N PRO A 10 4.46 -18.62 -6.89
CA PRO A 10 5.57 -17.79 -7.37
C PRO A 10 5.14 -16.75 -8.39
N GLU A 11 4.16 -17.04 -9.25
CA GLU A 11 3.62 -16.10 -10.25
C GLU A 11 3.06 -14.83 -9.60
N LEU A 12 2.43 -14.94 -8.43
CA LEU A 12 1.94 -13.78 -7.67
C LEU A 12 3.08 -12.91 -7.10
N VAL A 13 4.27 -13.48 -6.92
CA VAL A 13 5.48 -12.73 -6.54
C VAL A 13 6.12 -12.11 -7.78
N LEU A 14 6.27 -12.90 -8.85
CA LEU A 14 6.93 -12.50 -10.10
C LEU A 14 6.25 -11.30 -10.77
N ARG A 15 4.92 -11.14 -10.63
CA ARG A 15 4.19 -9.99 -11.19
C ARG A 15 4.66 -8.64 -10.66
N TRP A 16 5.34 -8.60 -9.52
CA TRP A 16 5.90 -7.37 -8.93
C TRP A 16 7.33 -7.07 -9.36
N LEU A 17 7.95 -7.93 -10.17
CA LEU A 17 9.31 -7.71 -10.63
C LEU A 17 9.29 -6.95 -11.96
N PRO A 18 10.07 -5.86 -12.10
CA PRO A 18 10.16 -5.09 -13.33
C PRO A 18 11.13 -5.71 -14.36
N PHE A 19 11.63 -6.92 -14.09
CA PHE A 19 12.60 -7.65 -14.88
C PHE A 19 12.17 -9.10 -15.05
N ASP A 20 12.87 -9.83 -15.93
CA ASP A 20 12.61 -11.25 -16.12
C ASP A 20 13.21 -12.09 -14.99
N SER A 21 12.39 -12.99 -14.46
CA SER A 21 12.78 -13.97 -13.46
C SER A 21 11.86 -15.17 -13.58
N ASP A 22 12.20 -16.26 -12.91
CA ASP A 22 11.49 -17.52 -12.99
C ASP A 22 11.08 -18.03 -11.60
N GLU A 23 10.20 -19.02 -11.57
CA GLU A 23 9.73 -19.60 -10.31
C GLU A 23 10.87 -20.22 -9.48
N ASN A 24 11.89 -20.79 -10.14
CA ASN A 24 13.02 -21.42 -9.46
C ASN A 24 13.82 -20.38 -8.66
N THR A 25 13.98 -19.18 -9.19
CA THR A 25 14.62 -18.05 -8.52
C THR A 25 13.85 -17.68 -7.25
N VAL A 26 12.52 -17.56 -7.36
CA VAL A 26 11.66 -17.25 -6.21
C VAL A 26 11.71 -18.35 -5.14
N ARG A 27 11.64 -19.62 -5.56
CA ARG A 27 11.70 -20.78 -4.65
C ARG A 27 13.05 -20.90 -3.95
N ASN A 28 14.14 -20.80 -4.70
CA ASN A 28 15.51 -20.86 -4.17
C ASN A 28 15.77 -19.72 -3.19
N TRP A 29 15.37 -18.50 -3.53
CA TRP A 29 15.44 -17.37 -2.62
C TRP A 29 14.65 -17.65 -1.33
N ASN A 30 13.43 -18.17 -1.43
CA ASN A 30 12.60 -18.46 -0.25
C ASN A 30 13.23 -19.53 0.65
N PHE A 31 13.75 -20.62 0.09
CA PHE A 31 14.45 -21.65 0.87
C PHE A 31 15.68 -21.09 1.57
N ASN A 32 16.49 -20.29 0.87
CA ASN A 32 17.64 -19.62 1.48
C ASN A 32 17.23 -18.69 2.62
N LYS A 33 16.14 -17.92 2.44
CA LYS A 33 15.61 -17.02 3.46
C LYS A 33 15.02 -17.77 4.65
N MET A 34 14.45 -18.98 4.46
CA MET A 34 14.01 -19.84 5.57
C MET A 34 15.19 -20.34 6.41
N ILE A 35 16.31 -20.66 5.78
CA ILE A 35 17.53 -21.10 6.48
C ILE A 35 18.24 -19.92 7.15
N ARG A 36 18.23 -18.74 6.50
CA ARG A 36 18.92 -17.52 6.96
C ARG A 36 17.95 -16.33 7.00
N PRO A 37 17.02 -16.29 7.97
CA PRO A 37 15.94 -15.29 8.01
C PRO A 37 16.43 -13.84 8.16
N THR A 38 17.62 -13.66 8.73
CA THR A 38 18.25 -12.35 8.94
C THR A 38 19.24 -11.95 7.85
N GLY A 39 19.42 -12.77 6.81
CA GLY A 39 20.30 -12.44 5.68
C GLY A 39 19.78 -11.20 4.94
N LEU A 40 20.66 -10.25 4.61
CA LEU A 40 20.29 -9.05 3.88
C LEU A 40 20.47 -9.26 2.37
N PRO A 41 19.62 -8.66 1.52
CA PRO A 41 19.84 -8.61 0.08
C PRO A 41 21.19 -7.98 -0.25
N GLN A 42 21.95 -8.62 -1.14
CA GLN A 42 23.25 -8.13 -1.60
C GLN A 42 23.16 -7.41 -2.95
N THR A 43 22.05 -7.58 -3.67
CA THR A 43 21.80 -6.96 -4.98
C THR A 43 20.42 -6.29 -5.04
N PHE A 44 20.21 -5.38 -5.98
CA PHE A 44 18.87 -4.80 -6.23
C PHE A 44 17.86 -5.86 -6.70
N HIS A 45 18.29 -6.87 -7.46
CA HIS A 45 17.46 -8.00 -7.85
C HIS A 45 16.89 -8.73 -6.62
N GLU A 46 17.77 -9.10 -5.69
CA GLU A 46 17.37 -9.76 -4.44
C GLU A 46 16.49 -8.86 -3.56
N LEU A 47 16.80 -7.56 -3.51
CA LEU A 47 16.01 -6.60 -2.73
C LEU A 47 14.59 -6.49 -3.28
N MET A 48 14.44 -6.35 -4.61
CA MET A 48 13.12 -6.30 -5.26
C MET A 48 12.35 -7.60 -5.07
N LEU A 49 13.02 -8.75 -5.14
CA LEU A 49 12.42 -10.05 -4.88
C LEU A 49 11.93 -10.18 -3.42
N GLU A 50 12.76 -9.79 -2.45
CA GLU A 50 12.37 -9.78 -1.04
C GLU A 50 11.16 -8.89 -0.78
N GLN A 51 11.16 -7.70 -1.37
CA GLN A 51 10.05 -6.75 -1.24
C GLN A 51 8.80 -7.23 -1.98
N ALA A 52 8.93 -7.91 -3.12
CA ALA A 52 7.81 -8.57 -3.81
C ALA A 52 7.16 -9.66 -2.95
N VAL A 53 7.98 -10.49 -2.29
CA VAL A 53 7.47 -11.48 -1.33
C VAL A 53 6.80 -10.79 -0.13
N CYS A 54 7.35 -9.67 0.34
CA CYS A 54 6.74 -8.89 1.42
C CYS A 54 5.35 -8.37 1.05
N LYS A 55 5.16 -7.87 -0.20
CA LYS A 55 3.85 -7.43 -0.71
C LYS A 55 2.82 -8.56 -0.68
N GLU A 56 3.19 -9.76 -1.16
CA GLU A 56 2.30 -10.92 -1.09
C GLU A 56 2.03 -11.38 0.35
N ALA A 57 3.03 -11.30 1.23
CA ALA A 57 2.84 -11.60 2.65
C ALA A 57 1.79 -10.67 3.29
N LEU A 58 1.86 -9.37 3.00
CA LEU A 58 0.91 -8.38 3.50
C LEU A 58 -0.50 -8.61 2.92
N ARG A 59 -0.60 -8.89 1.62
CA ARG A 59 -1.87 -9.20 0.97
C ARG A 59 -2.55 -10.41 1.60
N LEU A 60 -1.81 -11.53 1.73
CA LEU A 60 -2.31 -12.75 2.37
C LEU A 60 -2.72 -12.51 3.81
N SER A 61 -1.92 -11.75 4.57
CA SER A 61 -2.24 -11.43 5.97
C SER A 61 -3.52 -10.60 6.09
N LEU A 62 -3.72 -9.62 5.20
CA LEU A 62 -4.95 -8.82 5.16
C LEU A 62 -6.16 -9.66 4.74
N ASP A 63 -6.02 -10.52 3.73
CA ASP A 63 -7.08 -11.42 3.28
C ASP A 63 -7.48 -12.40 4.39
N HIS A 64 -6.49 -12.96 5.10
CA HIS A 64 -6.72 -13.81 6.26
C HIS A 64 -7.43 -13.04 7.38
N HIS A 65 -6.99 -11.82 7.70
CA HIS A 65 -7.60 -10.98 8.73
C HIS A 65 -9.07 -10.64 8.38
N LYS A 66 -9.36 -10.27 7.13
CA LYS A 66 -10.73 -10.09 6.62
C LYS A 66 -11.55 -11.39 6.73
N GLY A 67 -10.89 -12.55 6.60
CA GLY A 67 -11.49 -13.85 6.81
C GLY A 67 -11.91 -14.12 8.27
N LEU A 68 -11.13 -13.65 9.24
CA LEU A 68 -11.39 -13.84 10.68
C LEU A 68 -12.43 -12.86 11.22
N ILE A 69 -12.38 -11.59 10.79
CA ILE A 69 -13.24 -10.53 11.31
C ILE A 69 -14.56 -10.51 10.54
N ARG A 70 -15.48 -11.40 10.89
CA ARG A 70 -16.80 -11.52 10.23
C ARG A 70 -17.94 -11.18 11.18
N GLY A 71 -19.03 -10.66 10.61
CA GLY A 71 -20.28 -10.48 11.35
C GLY A 71 -20.82 -11.82 11.91
N LEU A 72 -21.54 -11.74 13.02
CA LEU A 72 -22.16 -12.92 13.66
C LEU A 72 -23.08 -13.65 12.68
N LYS A 73 -22.77 -14.92 12.37
CA LYS A 73 -23.65 -15.79 11.60
C LYS A 73 -24.80 -16.26 12.49
N GLY A 74 -26.05 -16.05 12.05
CA GLY A 74 -27.24 -16.61 12.70
C GLY A 74 -27.94 -15.76 13.77
N VAL A 75 -27.44 -14.55 14.07
CA VAL A 75 -28.17 -13.61 14.94
C VAL A 75 -29.21 -12.85 14.11
N ARG A 76 -30.47 -12.90 14.54
CA ARG A 76 -31.60 -12.21 13.89
C ARG A 76 -31.43 -10.71 14.09
N GLN A 77 -30.72 -10.04 13.18
CA GLN A 77 -30.63 -8.58 13.17
C GLN A 77 -32.04 -7.98 13.10
N GLN A 78 -32.37 -7.03 13.98
CA GLN A 78 -33.58 -6.23 13.86
C GLN A 78 -33.46 -5.39 12.59
N ARG A 79 -34.25 -5.75 11.58
CA ARG A 79 -34.25 -5.08 10.27
C ARG A 79 -35.28 -3.96 10.27
N SER A 80 -34.88 -2.75 9.85
CA SER A 80 -35.81 -1.70 9.49
C SER A 80 -36.28 -1.89 8.04
N ALA A 81 -37.40 -1.28 7.64
CA ALA A 81 -37.89 -1.34 6.26
C ALA A 81 -36.86 -0.79 5.22
N GLY A 82 -35.90 0.03 5.65
CA GLY A 82 -34.82 0.57 4.82
C GLY A 82 -33.68 -0.41 4.55
N ASP A 83 -33.52 -1.46 5.37
CA ASP A 83 -32.41 -2.43 5.25
C ASP A 83 -32.70 -3.54 4.24
N VAL A 84 -33.94 -3.64 3.73
CA VAL A 84 -34.35 -4.64 2.73
C VAL A 84 -33.66 -4.43 1.38
N PHE A 85 -33.25 -3.19 1.07
CA PHE A 85 -32.58 -2.84 -0.19
C PHE A 85 -31.05 -2.96 -0.15
N ARG A 86 -30.43 -3.04 1.05
CA ARG A 86 -29.01 -3.37 1.22
C ARG A 86 -28.90 -4.83 1.66
N GLN A 87 -28.95 -5.75 0.70
CA GLN A 87 -28.56 -7.14 0.96
C GLN A 87 -27.04 -7.20 1.23
N THR A 88 -26.60 -6.92 2.45
CA THR A 88 -25.30 -7.40 2.92
C THR A 88 -25.48 -8.83 3.41
N ALA A 89 -24.75 -9.77 2.82
CA ALA A 89 -24.87 -11.18 3.16
C ALA A 89 -24.30 -11.43 4.57
N SER A 90 -24.95 -12.28 5.36
CA SER A 90 -24.42 -12.68 6.67
C SER A 90 -23.04 -13.34 6.51
N GLY A 91 -22.02 -12.83 7.20
CA GLY A 91 -20.66 -13.36 7.13
C GLY A 91 -19.69 -12.57 6.25
N GLU A 92 -20.08 -11.39 5.75
CA GLU A 92 -19.14 -10.40 5.22
C GLU A 92 -18.14 -9.92 6.29
N THR A 93 -16.95 -9.50 5.83
CA THR A 93 -15.92 -8.93 6.70
C THR A 93 -16.39 -7.62 7.31
N LEU A 94 -16.08 -7.35 8.58
CA LEU A 94 -16.31 -6.03 9.19
C LEU A 94 -15.18 -5.04 8.87
N VAL A 95 -14.12 -5.50 8.20
CA VAL A 95 -13.00 -4.65 7.79
C VAL A 95 -13.42 -3.85 6.56
N ASP A 96 -13.68 -2.57 6.79
CA ASP A 96 -14.01 -1.59 5.76
C ASP A 96 -12.76 -0.76 5.43
N MET A 97 -12.14 -1.05 4.28
CA MET A 97 -10.87 -0.43 3.88
C MET A 97 -10.99 1.09 3.72
N MET A 98 -12.14 1.59 3.26
CA MET A 98 -12.41 3.03 3.08
C MET A 98 -12.38 3.82 4.40
N LYS A 99 -12.60 3.12 5.53
CA LYS A 99 -12.53 3.69 6.88
C LYS A 99 -11.13 3.68 7.48
N ILE A 100 -10.17 2.97 6.89
CA ILE A 100 -8.79 2.92 7.39
C ILE A 100 -8.07 4.21 7.02
N LYS A 101 -7.84 5.08 8.02
CA LYS A 101 -7.21 6.39 7.82
C LYS A 101 -5.70 6.39 7.98
N VAL A 102 -5.14 5.35 8.61
CA VAL A 102 -3.71 5.25 8.88
C VAL A 102 -3.25 3.81 8.63
N LEU A 103 -2.12 3.66 7.94
CA LEU A 103 -1.36 2.42 7.86
C LEU A 103 0.04 2.65 8.45
N VAL A 104 0.43 1.78 9.37
CA VAL A 104 1.75 1.80 9.98
C VAL A 104 2.49 0.53 9.58
N GLY A 105 3.56 0.68 8.82
CA GLY A 105 4.45 -0.41 8.45
C GLY A 105 5.45 -0.72 9.55
N THR A 106 5.54 -1.98 9.97
CA THR A 106 6.52 -2.46 10.96
C THR A 106 7.09 -3.81 10.55
N GLY A 107 8.23 -4.18 11.13
CA GLY A 107 8.96 -5.41 10.82
C GLY A 107 10.10 -5.19 9.85
N GLY A 108 11.09 -6.11 9.86
CA GLY A 108 12.40 -5.87 9.24
C GLY A 108 12.38 -5.42 7.78
N ALA A 109 11.49 -5.98 6.94
CA ALA A 109 11.40 -5.58 5.52
C ALA A 109 10.89 -4.15 5.30
N LEU A 110 10.12 -3.61 6.24
CA LEU A 110 9.56 -2.25 6.19
C LEU A 110 10.47 -1.28 6.97
N SER A 111 10.82 -1.63 8.21
CA SER A 111 11.63 -0.82 9.11
C SER A 111 13.04 -0.57 8.57
N TYR A 112 13.65 -1.56 7.92
CA TYR A 112 15.01 -1.46 7.38
C TYR A 112 15.04 -1.34 5.86
N ALA A 113 13.94 -0.94 5.23
CA ALA A 113 13.93 -0.66 3.80
C ALA A 113 14.96 0.45 3.47
N PRO A 114 15.93 0.22 2.55
CA PRO A 114 16.99 1.20 2.25
C PRO A 114 16.49 2.60 1.88
N ARG A 115 15.29 2.69 1.30
CA ARG A 115 14.59 3.95 1.04
C ARG A 115 13.19 3.90 1.63
N ARG A 116 12.76 5.00 2.24
CA ARG A 116 11.38 5.18 2.76
C ARG A 116 10.31 4.93 1.69
N ASN A 117 10.60 5.30 0.45
CA ASN A 117 9.72 5.10 -0.69
C ASN A 117 9.48 3.60 -1.00
N GLN A 118 10.42 2.72 -0.65
CA GLN A 118 10.25 1.28 -0.79
C GLN A 118 9.27 0.75 0.26
N ALA A 119 9.37 1.21 1.51
CA ALA A 119 8.40 0.87 2.54
C ALA A 119 6.98 1.34 2.15
N ALA A 120 6.86 2.57 1.63
CA ALA A 120 5.60 3.07 1.09
C ALA A 120 5.08 2.19 -0.05
N MET A 121 5.94 1.81 -1.01
CA MET A 121 5.57 0.92 -2.11
C MET A 121 5.06 -0.44 -1.62
N ILE A 122 5.74 -1.05 -0.64
CA ILE A 122 5.33 -2.33 -0.04
C ILE A 122 3.94 -2.23 0.59
N LEU A 123 3.67 -1.16 1.37
CA LEU A 123 2.38 -0.94 2.00
C LEU A 123 1.26 -0.72 0.97
N LEU A 124 1.50 0.13 -0.02
CA LEU A 124 0.53 0.43 -1.07
C LEU A 124 0.16 -0.82 -1.89
N ASP A 125 1.16 -1.60 -2.28
CA ASP A 125 0.98 -2.77 -3.14
C ASP A 125 0.37 -3.96 -2.38
N GLY A 126 0.83 -4.19 -1.15
CA GLY A 126 0.39 -5.30 -0.33
C GLY A 126 -0.99 -5.09 0.31
N LEU A 127 -1.27 -3.88 0.79
CA LEU A 127 -2.50 -3.59 1.54
C LEU A 127 -3.57 -2.88 0.71
N GLN A 128 -3.19 -2.27 -0.41
CA GLN A 128 -4.12 -1.64 -1.36
C GLN A 128 -5.14 -0.72 -0.67
N PRO A 129 -4.69 0.37 0.01
CA PRO A 129 -5.58 1.27 0.74
C PRO A 129 -6.64 1.89 -0.17
N GLU A 130 -7.75 2.30 0.43
CA GLU A 130 -8.93 2.89 -0.21
C GLU A 130 -9.26 4.24 0.41
N GLY A 131 -9.63 5.22 -0.43
CA GLY A 131 -9.92 6.58 0.02
C GLY A 131 -8.66 7.35 0.41
N ILE A 132 -8.72 8.07 1.52
CA ILE A 132 -7.61 8.88 2.04
C ILE A 132 -6.98 8.11 3.22
N THR A 133 -5.70 7.77 3.09
CA THR A 133 -4.96 6.98 4.08
C THR A 133 -3.54 7.52 4.26
N ASP A 134 -3.19 7.90 5.49
CA ASP A 134 -1.83 8.27 5.85
C ASP A 134 -0.95 7.04 6.05
N LEU A 135 0.27 7.09 5.56
CA LEU A 135 1.25 6.01 5.63
C LEU A 135 2.40 6.42 6.56
N PHE A 136 2.72 5.55 7.51
CA PHE A 136 3.85 5.68 8.41
C PHE A 136 4.69 4.40 8.40
N VAL A 137 5.94 4.51 8.83
CA VAL A 137 6.79 3.36 9.12
C VAL A 137 7.39 3.48 10.51
N ASP A 138 7.41 2.37 11.23
CA ASP A 138 8.26 2.16 12.38
C ASP A 138 9.70 2.02 11.88
N SER A 139 10.44 3.11 11.87
CA SER A 139 11.75 3.20 11.20
C SER A 139 12.87 2.43 11.91
N ARG A 140 12.66 2.03 13.17
CA ARG A 140 13.69 1.36 13.99
C ARG A 140 13.20 0.06 14.61
N PHE A 141 11.98 -0.36 14.28
CA PHE A 141 11.32 -1.53 14.85
C PHE A 141 11.14 -1.41 16.38
N LEU A 142 10.76 -0.21 16.84
CA LEU A 142 10.64 0.10 18.26
C LEU A 142 9.21 0.02 18.80
N LEU A 143 8.17 -0.01 17.95
CA LEU A 143 6.77 -0.01 18.43
C LEU A 143 6.46 -1.14 19.41
N PRO A 144 6.90 -2.40 19.22
CA PRO A 144 6.66 -3.46 20.20
C PRO A 144 7.28 -3.16 21.56
N HIS A 145 8.43 -2.50 21.59
CA HIS A 145 9.11 -2.10 22.82
C HIS A 145 8.40 -0.92 23.50
N MET A 146 7.87 0.02 22.72
CA MET A 146 7.11 1.16 23.24
C MET A 146 5.84 0.70 23.96
N GLY A 147 5.18 -0.36 23.49
CA GLY A 147 4.03 -0.95 24.19
C GLY A 147 4.33 -1.34 25.63
N VAL A 148 5.51 -1.91 25.91
CA VAL A 148 5.95 -2.27 27.26
C VAL A 148 6.34 -1.01 28.06
N LEU A 149 7.02 -0.05 27.43
CA LEU A 149 7.44 1.17 28.09
C LEU A 149 6.25 2.03 28.54
N MET A 150 5.12 2.01 27.82
CA MET A 150 3.92 2.76 28.17
C MET A 150 3.32 2.41 29.55
N ASP A 151 3.58 1.21 30.07
CA ASP A 151 3.15 0.78 31.40
C ASP A 151 4.07 1.33 32.52
N ILE A 152 5.31 1.68 32.17
CA ILE A 152 6.33 2.19 33.09
C ILE A 152 6.34 3.73 33.07
N ASP A 153 6.48 4.30 31.88
CA ASP A 153 6.51 5.75 31.65
C ASP A 153 5.83 6.08 30.31
N ARG A 154 4.56 6.48 30.42
CA ARG A 154 3.74 6.86 29.27
C ARG A 154 4.27 8.09 28.55
N ASN A 155 4.87 9.05 29.27
CA ASN A 155 5.32 10.30 28.67
C ASN A 155 6.59 10.06 27.85
N ALA A 156 7.56 9.33 28.41
CA ALA A 156 8.76 8.94 27.69
C ALA A 156 8.43 8.06 26.47
N ALA A 157 7.49 7.12 26.60
CA ALA A 157 7.05 6.30 25.48
C ALA A 157 6.40 7.15 24.37
N ALA A 158 5.52 8.09 24.72
CA ALA A 158 4.90 8.97 23.75
C ALA A 158 5.93 9.83 23.01
N GLU A 159 6.88 10.42 23.73
CA GLU A 159 7.96 11.23 23.16
C GLU A 159 8.80 10.42 22.17
N ILE A 160 9.22 9.19 22.53
CA ILE A 160 10.01 8.31 21.64
C ILE A 160 9.19 7.87 20.42
N VAL A 161 7.89 7.62 20.58
CA VAL A 161 7.01 7.26 19.46
C VAL A 161 6.96 8.40 18.44
N GLU A 162 6.76 9.63 18.90
CA GLU A 162 6.63 10.82 18.05
C GLU A 162 7.95 11.23 17.41
N THR A 163 9.07 11.13 18.14
CA THR A 163 10.37 11.67 17.68
C THR A 163 11.22 10.65 16.94
N GLU A 164 11.18 9.38 17.33
CA GLU A 164 12.17 8.37 16.89
C GLU A 164 11.56 7.13 16.23
N THR A 165 10.25 6.91 16.35
CA THR A 165 9.63 5.66 15.90
C THR A 165 8.82 5.85 14.62
N LEU A 166 7.75 6.65 14.67
CA LEU A 166 6.79 6.79 13.58
C LEU A 166 7.24 7.85 12.57
N VAL A 167 7.81 7.38 11.47
CA VAL A 167 8.24 8.27 10.38
C VAL A 167 7.14 8.34 9.31
N PRO A 168 6.68 9.54 8.92
CA PRO A 168 5.70 9.70 7.85
C PRO A 168 6.28 9.31 6.49
N LEU A 169 5.49 8.61 5.69
CA LEU A 169 5.84 8.19 4.33
C LEU A 169 5.10 8.97 3.24
N GLY A 170 3.84 9.34 3.49
CA GLY A 170 2.96 9.98 2.51
C GLY A 170 1.48 9.82 2.85
N THR A 171 0.61 10.67 2.29
CA THR A 171 -0.84 10.45 2.29
C THR A 171 -1.25 9.85 0.95
N CYS A 172 -1.80 8.65 0.96
CA CYS A 172 -2.38 8.01 -0.21
C CYS A 172 -3.82 8.47 -0.44
N ILE A 173 -4.14 8.84 -1.68
CA ILE A 173 -5.50 9.13 -2.15
C ILE A 173 -5.82 8.13 -3.26
N ALA A 174 -6.68 7.15 -2.95
CA ALA A 174 -7.03 6.03 -3.81
C ALA A 174 -8.56 5.94 -4.03
N PRO A 175 -9.10 6.54 -5.11
CA PRO A 175 -10.51 6.41 -5.44
C PRO A 175 -10.89 4.96 -5.78
N VAL A 176 -12.03 4.51 -5.25
CA VAL A 176 -12.60 3.18 -5.52
C VAL A 176 -13.82 3.32 -6.40
N GLY A 177 -13.88 2.57 -7.50
CA GLY A 177 -14.97 2.64 -8.46
C GLY A 177 -14.89 1.51 -9.49
N PRO A 178 -15.76 1.53 -10.51
CA PRO A 178 -15.77 0.48 -11.53
C PRO A 178 -14.48 0.48 -12.37
N LYS A 179 -14.20 -0.66 -13.00
CA LYS A 179 -13.10 -0.77 -13.97
C LYS A 179 -13.33 0.23 -15.12
N THR A 180 -12.31 1.01 -15.43
CA THR A 180 -12.34 2.00 -16.52
C THR A 180 -11.10 1.83 -17.42
N THR A 181 -11.15 2.41 -18.61
CA THR A 181 -10.02 2.46 -19.54
C THR A 181 -8.81 3.12 -18.86
N LEU A 182 -7.63 2.50 -18.99
CA LEU A 182 -6.36 3.07 -18.50
C LEU A 182 -6.14 4.46 -19.09
N GLY A 183 -5.54 5.37 -18.32
CA GLY A 183 -5.34 6.77 -18.73
C GLY A 183 -6.57 7.68 -18.52
N THR A 184 -7.73 7.13 -18.14
CA THR A 184 -8.91 7.95 -17.83
C THR A 184 -8.78 8.62 -16.47
N PRO A 185 -8.97 9.94 -16.33
CA PRO A 185 -9.10 10.58 -15.01
C PRO A 185 -10.27 9.99 -14.22
N VAL A 186 -10.05 9.66 -12.95
CA VAL A 186 -11.06 9.07 -12.04
C VAL A 186 -11.43 10.00 -10.89
N ALA A 187 -10.54 10.91 -10.52
CA ALA A 187 -10.80 11.98 -9.56
C ALA A 187 -9.88 13.17 -9.84
N ARG A 188 -10.23 14.33 -9.31
CA ARG A 188 -9.43 15.55 -9.33
C ARG A 188 -9.07 15.95 -7.92
N VAL A 189 -7.83 16.36 -7.68
CA VAL A 189 -7.32 16.86 -6.40
C VAL A 189 -6.89 18.30 -6.57
N ALA A 190 -7.54 19.20 -5.84
CA ALA A 190 -7.13 20.59 -5.70
C ALA A 190 -6.24 20.74 -4.46
N LEU A 191 -5.06 21.32 -4.63
CA LEU A 191 -4.08 21.60 -3.60
C LEU A 191 -3.61 23.05 -3.75
N GLY A 192 -4.16 23.95 -2.94
CA GLY A 192 -3.99 25.40 -3.13
C GLY A 192 -4.53 25.83 -4.49
N SER A 193 -3.69 26.47 -5.30
CA SER A 193 -4.02 26.86 -6.68
C SER A 193 -3.77 25.76 -7.72
N ASN A 194 -3.11 24.66 -7.33
CA ASN A 194 -2.76 23.59 -8.25
C ASN A 194 -3.85 22.53 -8.32
N ILE A 195 -4.04 21.97 -9.51
CA ILE A 195 -5.03 20.91 -9.77
C ILE A 195 -4.30 19.73 -10.40
N TYR A 196 -4.54 18.55 -9.85
CA TYR A 196 -3.98 17.29 -10.30
C TYR A 196 -5.11 16.29 -10.58
N ASP A 197 -4.95 15.46 -11.60
CA ASP A 197 -5.90 14.39 -11.88
C ASP A 197 -5.34 13.06 -11.36
N ILE A 198 -6.17 12.28 -10.66
CA ILE A 198 -5.89 10.88 -10.38
C ILE A 198 -6.29 10.09 -11.63
N VAL A 199 -5.33 9.41 -12.25
CA VAL A 199 -5.49 8.76 -13.55
C VAL A 199 -5.52 7.23 -13.40
N SER A 200 -6.50 6.59 -14.03
CA SER A 200 -6.65 5.13 -14.03
C SER A 200 -5.37 4.42 -14.49
N GLY A 201 -4.86 3.51 -13.67
CA GLY A 201 -3.62 2.76 -13.91
C GLY A 201 -2.33 3.45 -13.48
N ALA A 202 -2.38 4.74 -13.12
CA ALA A 202 -1.20 5.53 -12.80
C ALA A 202 -1.01 5.69 -11.29
N LEU A 203 0.26 5.79 -10.89
CA LEU A 203 0.66 6.28 -9.58
C LEU A 203 1.35 7.63 -9.81
N GLN A 204 0.96 8.67 -9.09
CA GLN A 204 1.58 9.98 -9.16
C GLN A 204 1.92 10.47 -7.75
N VAL A 205 3.07 11.14 -7.60
CA VAL A 205 3.52 11.69 -6.33
C VAL A 205 3.67 13.19 -6.45
N ILE A 206 3.08 13.91 -5.49
CA ILE A 206 3.19 15.36 -5.36
C ILE A 206 3.98 15.63 -4.09
N THR A 207 5.10 16.34 -4.23
CA THR A 207 5.88 16.82 -3.08
C THR A 207 5.15 17.99 -2.44
N LEU A 208 5.00 17.93 -1.12
CA LEU A 208 4.43 18.99 -0.31
C LEU A 208 5.55 19.82 0.31
N GLU A 209 5.37 21.14 0.32
CA GLU A 209 6.29 22.05 0.99
C GLU A 209 6.10 21.97 2.52
N ASN A 210 7.23 21.94 3.24
CA ASN A 210 7.35 22.10 4.70
C ASN A 210 6.59 21.12 5.62
N GLY A 211 5.79 20.19 5.10
CA GLY A 211 5.15 19.15 5.91
C GLY A 211 4.17 19.67 6.96
N GLU A 212 3.63 20.88 6.82
CA GLU A 212 2.77 21.54 7.81
C GLU A 212 1.32 21.02 7.82
N GLY A 213 1.05 19.94 7.08
CA GLY A 213 -0.26 19.34 6.90
C GLY A 213 -1.06 20.03 5.79
N ALA A 214 -0.74 19.67 4.55
CA ALA A 214 -1.38 20.23 3.37
C ALA A 214 -2.88 19.92 3.32
N VAL A 215 -3.68 20.95 3.05
CA VAL A 215 -5.13 20.82 2.85
C VAL A 215 -5.41 20.63 1.36
N PHE A 216 -6.26 19.66 1.05
CA PHE A 216 -6.65 19.34 -0.32
C PHE A 216 -8.15 19.04 -0.42
N GLU A 217 -8.71 19.24 -1.60
CA GLU A 217 -10.08 18.87 -1.93
C GLU A 217 -10.09 17.88 -3.08
N ILE A 218 -10.83 16.79 -2.93
CA ILE A 218 -10.92 15.73 -3.92
C ILE A 218 -12.34 15.72 -4.48
N THR A 219 -12.45 15.82 -5.80
CA THR A 219 -13.71 15.64 -6.53
C THR A 219 -13.62 14.36 -7.36
N PRO A 220 -14.20 13.23 -6.91
CA PRO A 220 -14.23 12.00 -7.69
C PRO A 220 -15.25 12.08 -8.84
N ARG A 221 -15.07 11.28 -9.89
CA ARG A 221 -16.13 11.09 -10.89
C ARG A 221 -17.32 10.36 -10.27
N ARG A 222 -18.49 10.46 -10.92
CA ARG A 222 -19.82 10.03 -10.41
C ARG A 222 -19.83 8.66 -9.73
N GLU A 223 -19.06 7.69 -10.22
CA GLU A 223 -19.06 6.30 -9.75
C GLU A 223 -17.84 5.94 -8.89
N PHE A 224 -16.99 6.90 -8.58
CA PHE A 224 -15.82 6.72 -7.73
C PHE A 224 -16.07 7.31 -6.35
N ASP A 225 -15.64 6.59 -5.31
CA ASP A 225 -15.71 6.99 -3.91
C ASP A 225 -14.30 7.20 -3.37
N VAL A 226 -14.16 8.20 -2.50
CA VAL A 226 -12.92 8.55 -1.78
C VAL A 226 -13.15 8.67 -0.26
N GLY A 227 -14.34 8.30 0.23
CA GLY A 227 -14.66 8.20 1.65
C GLY A 227 -16.05 8.73 2.07
N SER A 228 -16.74 9.47 1.20
CA SER A 228 -18.04 10.10 1.51
C SER A 228 -19.20 9.58 0.66
N GLY A 229 -18.96 8.58 -0.18
CA GLY A 229 -19.90 8.01 -1.14
C GLY A 229 -19.56 8.39 -2.59
N PRO A 230 -20.06 7.63 -3.58
CA PRO A 230 -19.75 7.83 -4.99
C PRO A 230 -20.05 9.25 -5.50
N GLY A 231 -19.08 9.85 -6.19
CA GLY A 231 -19.19 11.17 -6.81
C GLY A 231 -19.25 12.34 -5.83
N ARG A 232 -19.13 12.10 -4.52
CA ARG A 232 -19.20 13.16 -3.51
C ARG A 232 -17.81 13.74 -3.22
N PRO A 233 -17.63 15.07 -3.31
CA PRO A 233 -16.38 15.71 -2.93
C PRO A 233 -16.01 15.48 -1.47
N VAL A 234 -14.70 15.43 -1.20
CA VAL A 234 -14.14 15.28 0.14
C VAL A 234 -12.95 16.20 0.33
N SER A 235 -12.95 16.98 1.40
CA SER A 235 -11.76 17.71 1.85
C SER A 235 -10.95 16.86 2.82
N GLY A 236 -9.64 16.90 2.69
CA GLY A 236 -8.70 16.22 3.56
C GLY A 236 -7.54 17.13 3.96
N LYS A 237 -6.84 16.72 5.02
CA LYS A 237 -5.59 17.34 5.46
C LYS A 237 -4.57 16.23 5.67
N ALA A 238 -3.42 16.33 5.01
CA ALA A 238 -2.30 15.42 5.29
C ALA A 238 -1.84 15.60 6.74
N ALA A 239 -1.44 14.52 7.41
CA ALA A 239 -0.84 14.63 8.74
C ALA A 239 0.43 15.50 8.72
N VAL A 240 0.73 16.16 9.84
CA VAL A 240 1.97 16.95 9.99
C VAL A 240 3.19 16.03 9.85
N GLY A 241 4.24 16.53 9.21
CA GLY A 241 5.44 15.77 8.86
C GLY A 241 5.33 14.99 7.54
N ILE A 242 4.12 14.78 7.01
CA ILE A 242 3.96 14.20 5.67
C ILE A 242 4.35 15.23 4.62
N THR A 243 5.32 14.87 3.78
CA THR A 243 5.86 15.71 2.71
C THR A 243 5.44 15.26 1.31
N ARG A 244 4.50 14.31 1.20
CA ARG A 244 4.07 13.73 -0.08
C ARG A 244 2.59 13.38 -0.09
N LEU A 245 1.90 13.75 -1.16
CA LEU A 245 0.62 13.14 -1.56
C LEU A 245 0.89 12.10 -2.64
N ILE A 246 0.31 10.92 -2.48
CA ILE A 246 0.41 9.79 -3.40
C ILE A 246 -0.97 9.59 -4.01
N LEU A 247 -1.12 10.02 -5.26
CA LEU A 247 -2.34 9.85 -6.05
C LEU A 247 -2.31 8.46 -6.69
N ASP A 248 -3.14 7.56 -6.20
CA ASP A 248 -3.15 6.16 -6.62
C ASP A 248 -4.41 5.84 -7.41
N GLY A 249 -4.30 5.92 -8.74
CA GLY A 249 -5.38 5.56 -9.67
C GLY A 249 -5.29 4.13 -10.17
N ARG A 250 -4.45 3.27 -9.59
CA ARG A 250 -4.16 1.92 -10.12
C ARG A 250 -5.33 0.93 -9.98
N GLY A 251 -6.41 1.33 -9.32
CA GLY A 251 -7.61 0.54 -9.11
C GLY A 251 -7.51 -0.38 -7.89
N ARG A 252 -8.68 -0.84 -7.45
CA ARG A 252 -8.86 -1.73 -6.29
C ARG A 252 -9.92 -2.79 -6.64
N PRO A 253 -9.54 -4.08 -6.79
CA PRO A 253 -8.18 -4.61 -6.71
C PRO A 253 -7.27 -4.13 -7.85
N LEU A 254 -5.96 -4.15 -7.62
CA LEU A 254 -4.94 -3.93 -8.65
C LEU A 254 -5.06 -4.98 -9.77
N VAL A 255 -5.07 -4.52 -11.02
CA VAL A 255 -5.15 -5.38 -12.20
C VAL A 255 -3.87 -5.24 -13.01
N PHE A 256 -3.23 -6.37 -13.29
CA PHE A 256 -2.03 -6.44 -14.12
C PHE A 256 -2.42 -6.78 -15.57
N PRO A 257 -1.67 -6.27 -16.56
CA PRO A 257 -1.74 -6.76 -17.94
C PRO A 257 -1.52 -8.27 -18.01
N GLY A 258 -2.16 -8.93 -18.98
CA GLY A 258 -2.04 -10.38 -19.18
C GLY A 258 -0.69 -10.79 -19.80
N ASP A 259 -0.03 -9.89 -20.53
CA ASP A 259 1.30 -10.12 -21.07
C ASP A 259 2.39 -9.66 -20.09
N THR A 260 3.41 -10.50 -19.92
CA THR A 260 4.51 -10.28 -18.96
C THR A 260 5.33 -9.04 -19.27
N GLY A 261 5.48 -8.67 -20.55
CA GLY A 261 6.22 -7.47 -20.97
C GLY A 261 5.56 -6.19 -20.45
N SER A 262 4.27 -6.00 -20.73
CA SER A 262 3.51 -4.85 -20.26
C SER A 262 3.35 -4.84 -18.74
N ALA A 263 3.18 -6.02 -18.11
CA ALA A 263 3.14 -6.12 -16.66
C ALA A 263 4.45 -5.64 -16.00
N ARG A 264 5.62 -5.94 -16.58
CA ARG A 264 6.91 -5.43 -16.10
C ARG A 264 7.04 -3.93 -16.30
N GLN A 265 6.65 -3.43 -17.47
CA GLN A 265 6.73 -2.01 -17.79
C GLN A 265 5.86 -1.16 -16.86
N ILE A 266 4.63 -1.59 -16.58
CA ILE A 266 3.73 -0.85 -15.69
C ILE A 266 4.26 -0.83 -14.24
N VAL A 267 4.79 -1.95 -13.75
CA VAL A 267 5.39 -2.04 -12.41
C VAL A 267 6.65 -1.17 -12.31
N ALA A 268 7.51 -1.22 -13.33
CA ALA A 268 8.67 -0.33 -13.39
C ALA A 268 8.26 1.14 -13.36
N GLY A 269 7.21 1.51 -14.09
CA GLY A 269 6.66 2.87 -14.08
C GLY A 269 6.13 3.29 -12.69
N TRP A 270 5.48 2.40 -11.95
CA TRP A 270 5.07 2.68 -10.57
C TRP A 270 6.28 2.89 -9.65
N TYR A 271 7.31 2.06 -9.79
CA TYR A 271 8.54 2.19 -9.01
C TYR A 271 9.29 3.49 -9.31
N GLU A 272 9.31 3.93 -10.57
CA GLU A 272 9.85 5.22 -10.97
C GLU A 272 9.02 6.37 -10.39
N ALA A 273 7.69 6.29 -10.46
CA ALA A 273 6.79 7.34 -9.98
C ALA A 273 6.95 7.62 -8.47
N LEU A 274 7.19 6.58 -7.68
CA LEU A 274 7.44 6.71 -6.23
C LEU A 274 8.92 6.89 -5.89
N ASP A 275 9.84 6.89 -6.87
CA ASP A 275 11.29 6.84 -6.65
C ASP A 275 11.68 5.74 -5.64
N ALA A 276 11.08 4.56 -5.80
CA ALA A 276 11.31 3.41 -4.92
C ALA A 276 12.74 2.88 -5.07
N TYR A 277 13.28 2.86 -6.28
CA TYR A 277 14.64 2.40 -6.55
C TYR A 277 15.42 3.41 -7.39
N PRO A 278 16.76 3.44 -7.29
CA PRO A 278 17.58 4.31 -8.12
C PRO A 278 17.31 4.10 -9.61
N ARG A 279 17.23 5.19 -10.39
CA ARG A 279 16.94 5.11 -11.84
C ARG A 279 17.95 4.29 -12.61
N ASN A 280 19.23 4.33 -12.24
CA ASN A 280 20.27 3.51 -12.85
C ASN A 280 20.03 2.01 -12.59
N ALA A 281 19.60 1.64 -11.38
CA ALA A 281 19.22 0.26 -11.08
C ALA A 281 18.02 -0.17 -11.93
N LEU A 282 16.97 0.64 -12.03
CA LEU A 282 15.81 0.34 -12.88
C LEU A 282 16.15 0.30 -14.38
N GLY A 283 17.07 1.15 -14.84
CA GLY A 283 17.55 1.19 -16.22
C GLY A 283 18.38 -0.04 -16.59
N GLN A 284 19.36 -0.42 -15.76
CA GLN A 284 20.17 -1.62 -15.97
C GLN A 284 19.31 -2.89 -16.06
N LEU A 285 18.27 -2.98 -15.22
CA LEU A 285 17.31 -4.08 -15.22
C LEU A 285 16.43 -4.16 -16.48
N ARG A 286 16.31 -3.06 -17.23
CA ARG A 286 15.64 -3.00 -18.55
C ARG A 286 16.61 -3.31 -19.70
N GLU A 287 17.90 -3.02 -19.54
CA GLU A 287 18.94 -3.13 -20.56
C GLU A 287 19.67 -4.48 -20.61
N GLU A 288 19.63 -5.31 -19.55
CA GLU A 288 20.23 -6.66 -19.51
C GLU A 288 19.65 -7.65 -20.56
N ARG A 289 18.91 -7.17 -21.57
CA ARG A 289 18.21 -7.93 -22.61
C ARG A 289 18.13 -7.29 -24.01
N SER A 290 19.01 -6.35 -24.37
CA SER A 290 19.29 -6.12 -25.80
C SER A 290 20.35 -7.09 -26.31
#